data_AF-A0A8T1NTV1-F1
#
_entry.id   AF-A0A8T1NTV1-F1
#
_cell.length_a   1.000
_cell.length_b   1.000
_cell.length_c   1.000
_cell.angle_alpha   90.00
_cell.angle_beta   90.00
_cell.angle_gamma   90.00
#
_symmetry.space_group_name_H-M   'P 1'
#
loop_
_entity.id
_entity.type
_entity.pdbx_description
1 polymer ?
#
loop_
_entity_poly.entity_id
_entity_poly.type
_entity_poly.pdbx_seq_one_letter_code
_entity_poly.pdbx_strand_id
1 'polypeptide(L)'
;MEFSVRFPMVEGMTVLNLPRSQDQIAREAIKHALKSLRKRHLLEEGAHSPAFIALSRPIVSQGSEWKEKAENLELELQQCYKAQSRLSEQLVVEVAESRASKASLQEKEAAVSNLQAELTQTRDECFQLKADLEEKIKALELLICENHQLKAQLEEMTIKAKNAEAENKMLVDRWMLQKMQDAERLNEVNALYDEMVNRLKASGLENLARQQVDGVVRRNEDGAEFFVESTVPSLCKQRIHAHEGGCASILFEYNSSKLISGGQDRSIKMWDTSTGSLSHTLYGCLGSVLDLTITHDNRSVIAASSSNNLYVWDVNSGRVRHTLTGHTDKVCAVDVSKISSRHVVSTAYDRTIKVWDLNKGYCINTIIFPSNCNALCFSMDGQTICSGHVDGNLRLWDIHSGKLLSEVAAHSLAVTSISLSRNGNVVLTSGRDNLHNLFDMRSLEVCGTLRAIGNRVASNWSRSCISPDDNYVAAGSADGAVYIWSISKADIVSTLREHTSPVLCCSWSGLGKPLASADKNGIICTWS
;
A
#
# COMPACT_ATOMS: atom_id res chain seq x y z
N MET A 1 119.29 -54.95 -16.28
CA MET A 1 119.62 -56.37 -16.56
C MET A 1 121.13 -56.49 -16.67
N GLU A 2 121.69 -57.64 -16.32
CA GLU A 2 123.11 -57.81 -15.93
C GLU A 2 123.97 -58.54 -16.98
N PHE A 3 125.22 -58.92 -16.58
CA PHE A 3 126.22 -59.75 -17.28
C PHE A 3 126.99 -59.06 -18.45
N SER A 4 128.33 -58.98 -18.57
CA SER A 4 129.52 -59.66 -17.97
C SER A 4 129.81 -61.08 -18.52
N VAL A 5 131.03 -61.58 -18.79
CA VAL A 5 132.45 -61.21 -18.49
C VAL A 5 133.37 -61.87 -19.59
N ARG A 6 134.71 -61.78 -19.81
CA ARG A 6 135.97 -61.58 -19.02
C ARG A 6 137.20 -61.10 -19.88
N PHE A 7 138.42 -61.38 -19.39
CA PHE A 7 139.81 -61.11 -19.84
C PHE A 7 140.62 -62.46 -19.88
N PRO A 8 141.97 -62.59 -20.09
CA PRO A 8 143.05 -61.74 -20.72
C PRO A 8 144.10 -62.52 -21.61
N MET A 9 145.22 -61.86 -21.99
CA MET A 9 146.66 -62.27 -21.77
C MET A 9 147.69 -62.50 -22.94
N VAL A 10 148.53 -61.47 -23.21
CA VAL A 10 150.03 -61.33 -23.35
C VAL A 10 150.93 -62.24 -24.27
N GLU A 11 152.08 -61.67 -24.70
CA GLU A 11 153.29 -62.18 -25.44
C GLU A 11 153.26 -62.21 -27.00
N GLY A 12 154.33 -61.93 -27.78
CA GLY A 12 155.68 -61.37 -27.51
C GLY A 12 156.62 -61.22 -28.76
N MET A 13 157.58 -60.27 -28.72
CA MET A 13 158.86 -60.12 -29.49
C MET A 13 159.00 -60.05 -31.06
N THR A 14 159.38 -58.85 -31.55
CA THR A 14 160.50 -58.46 -32.50
C THR A 14 160.92 -59.23 -33.78
N VAL A 15 161.19 -58.52 -34.92
CA VAL A 15 162.50 -58.40 -35.68
C VAL A 15 162.39 -57.90 -37.17
N LEU A 16 163.16 -56.83 -37.50
CA LEU A 16 163.81 -56.36 -38.77
C LEU A 16 163.26 -56.55 -40.23
N ASN A 17 162.85 -55.41 -40.84
CA ASN A 17 163.46 -54.67 -42.00
C ASN A 17 163.30 -55.04 -43.52
N LEU A 18 163.25 -53.95 -44.35
CA LEU A 18 163.52 -53.79 -45.81
C LEU A 18 162.42 -54.09 -46.89
N PRO A 19 162.39 -53.39 -48.08
CA PRO A 19 161.14 -52.74 -48.55
C PRO A 19 160.76 -52.77 -50.06
N ARG A 20 159.50 -52.41 -50.36
CA ARG A 20 158.91 -51.92 -51.65
C ARG A 20 157.63 -51.10 -51.32
N SER A 21 157.05 -50.20 -52.12
CA SER A 21 157.53 -49.26 -53.16
C SER A 21 156.44 -48.17 -53.37
N GLN A 22 156.78 -46.95 -53.79
CA GLN A 22 155.96 -45.73 -53.57
C GLN A 22 154.52 -45.70 -54.13
N ASP A 23 154.21 -46.39 -55.24
CA ASP A 23 152.94 -46.16 -55.99
C ASP A 23 151.66 -46.54 -55.22
N GLN A 24 151.74 -47.44 -54.23
CA GLN A 24 150.59 -47.79 -53.38
C GLN A 24 150.19 -46.65 -52.44
N ILE A 25 151.18 -45.91 -51.90
CA ILE A 25 150.97 -44.85 -50.89
C ILE A 25 150.12 -43.71 -51.49
N ALA A 26 150.38 -43.33 -52.74
CA ALA A 26 149.62 -42.28 -53.43
C ALA A 26 148.14 -42.64 -53.62
N ARG A 27 147.85 -43.90 -53.99
CA ARG A 27 146.47 -44.38 -54.21
C ARG A 27 145.67 -44.44 -52.92
N GLU A 28 146.30 -44.84 -51.81
CA GLU A 28 145.65 -44.87 -50.49
C GLU A 28 145.39 -43.47 -49.95
N ALA A 29 146.32 -42.52 -50.11
CA ALA A 29 146.16 -41.13 -49.70
C ALA A 29 144.94 -40.46 -50.37
N ILE A 30 144.78 -40.59 -51.69
CA ILE A 30 143.63 -40.04 -52.44
C ILE A 30 142.31 -40.69 -51.97
N LYS A 31 142.32 -42.01 -51.78
CA LYS A 31 141.14 -42.78 -51.35
C LYS A 31 140.72 -42.42 -49.91
N HIS A 32 141.68 -42.06 -49.05
CA HIS A 32 141.43 -41.54 -47.72
C HIS A 32 140.85 -40.11 -47.76
N ALA A 33 141.43 -39.22 -48.58
CA ALA A 33 140.98 -37.83 -48.73
C ALA A 33 139.53 -37.71 -49.23
N LEU A 34 139.13 -38.50 -50.23
CA LEU A 34 137.74 -38.53 -50.70
C LEU A 34 136.77 -39.06 -49.62
N LYS A 35 137.23 -40.01 -48.78
CA LYS A 35 136.43 -40.61 -47.71
C LYS A 35 136.28 -39.67 -46.50
N SER A 36 137.24 -38.77 -46.24
CA SER A 36 137.10 -37.72 -45.23
C SER A 36 136.24 -36.54 -45.72
N LEU A 37 136.39 -36.12 -46.98
CA LEU A 37 135.53 -35.09 -47.59
C LEU A 37 134.04 -35.48 -47.54
N ARG A 38 133.69 -36.71 -47.97
CA ARG A 38 132.30 -37.18 -47.96
C ARG A 38 131.72 -37.33 -46.54
N LYS A 39 132.57 -37.57 -45.53
CA LYS A 39 132.16 -37.53 -44.10
C LYS A 39 131.91 -36.09 -43.61
N ARG A 40 132.65 -35.10 -44.11
CA ARG A 40 132.47 -33.69 -43.74
C ARG A 40 131.13 -33.15 -44.23
N HIS A 41 130.81 -33.40 -45.50
CA HIS A 41 129.56 -32.93 -46.10
C HIS A 41 128.30 -33.48 -45.39
N LEU A 42 128.30 -34.79 -45.05
CA LEU A 42 127.21 -35.40 -44.28
C LEU A 42 127.10 -34.87 -42.83
N LEU A 43 128.18 -34.33 -42.25
CA LEU A 43 128.14 -33.64 -40.95
C LEU A 43 127.60 -32.21 -41.08
N GLU A 44 127.89 -31.53 -42.20
CA GLU A 44 127.38 -30.19 -42.51
C GLU A 44 125.86 -30.23 -42.78
N GLU A 45 125.38 -31.13 -43.64
CA GLU A 45 123.94 -31.37 -43.85
C GLU A 45 123.25 -31.79 -42.53
N GLY A 46 123.90 -32.66 -41.74
CA GLY A 46 123.42 -33.08 -40.42
C GLY A 46 123.33 -31.94 -39.39
N ALA A 47 124.17 -30.91 -39.50
CA ALA A 47 124.18 -29.77 -38.58
C ALA A 47 123.02 -28.78 -38.81
N HIS A 48 122.43 -28.75 -40.01
CA HIS A 48 121.29 -27.88 -40.31
C HIS A 48 119.95 -28.45 -39.81
N SER A 49 119.84 -29.78 -39.65
CA SER A 49 118.62 -30.45 -39.14
C SER A 49 118.20 -29.96 -37.74
N PRO A 50 119.09 -29.91 -36.72
CA PRO A 50 118.74 -29.33 -35.41
C PRO A 50 118.25 -27.88 -35.48
N ALA A 51 118.82 -27.05 -36.35
CA ALA A 51 118.41 -25.66 -36.51
C ALA A 51 117.01 -25.54 -37.13
N PHE A 52 116.69 -26.34 -38.15
CA PHE A 52 115.35 -26.38 -38.75
C PHE A 52 114.29 -26.90 -37.75
N ILE A 53 114.63 -27.89 -36.93
CA ILE A 53 113.75 -28.41 -35.87
C ILE A 53 113.58 -27.38 -34.74
N ALA A 54 114.63 -26.63 -34.39
CA ALA A 54 114.58 -25.56 -33.40
C ALA A 54 113.76 -24.33 -33.86
N LEU A 55 113.69 -24.06 -35.17
CA LEU A 55 112.87 -22.99 -35.75
C LEU A 55 111.42 -23.43 -36.02
N SER A 56 111.20 -24.68 -36.43
CA SER A 56 109.84 -25.19 -36.70
C SER A 56 109.03 -25.48 -35.43
N ARG A 57 109.67 -25.92 -34.33
CA ARG A 57 108.97 -26.18 -33.05
C ARG A 57 108.21 -24.95 -32.52
N PRO A 58 108.81 -23.74 -32.39
CA PRO A 58 108.09 -22.53 -32.02
C PRO A 58 106.94 -22.16 -32.98
N ILE A 59 107.14 -22.35 -34.29
CA ILE A 59 106.10 -22.04 -35.29
C ILE A 59 104.90 -22.99 -35.15
N VAL A 60 105.16 -24.28 -34.92
CA VAL A 60 104.11 -25.28 -34.69
C VAL A 60 103.42 -25.07 -33.34
N SER A 61 104.15 -24.77 -32.26
CA SER A 61 103.54 -24.53 -30.95
C SER A 61 102.70 -23.25 -30.93
N GLN A 62 103.20 -22.16 -31.53
CA GLN A 62 102.40 -20.95 -31.76
C GLN A 62 101.21 -21.24 -32.68
N GLY A 63 101.38 -22.08 -33.71
CA GLY A 63 100.28 -22.51 -34.59
C GLY A 63 99.16 -23.22 -33.83
N SER A 64 99.49 -24.13 -32.90
CA SER A 64 98.50 -24.75 -32.01
C SER A 64 97.89 -23.74 -31.04
N GLU A 65 98.67 -22.85 -30.42
CA GLU A 65 98.13 -21.82 -29.53
C GLU A 65 97.18 -20.86 -30.26
N TRP A 66 97.50 -20.41 -31.47
CA TRP A 66 96.65 -19.55 -32.28
C TRP A 66 95.39 -20.28 -32.72
N LYS A 67 95.49 -21.58 -33.02
CA LYS A 67 94.33 -22.43 -33.33
C LYS A 67 93.41 -22.59 -32.11
N GLU A 68 93.95 -22.93 -30.94
CA GLU A 68 93.18 -23.04 -29.70
C GLU A 68 92.54 -21.69 -29.31
N LYS A 69 93.25 -20.57 -29.50
CA LYS A 69 92.69 -19.22 -29.31
C LYS A 69 91.54 -18.95 -30.29
N ALA A 70 91.65 -19.37 -31.56
CA ALA A 70 90.57 -19.23 -32.54
C ALA A 70 89.36 -20.10 -32.22
N GLU A 71 89.54 -21.38 -31.88
CA GLU A 71 88.46 -22.30 -31.50
C GLU A 71 87.75 -21.83 -30.21
N ASN A 72 88.49 -21.30 -29.22
CA ASN A 72 87.91 -20.68 -28.04
C ASN A 72 87.11 -19.41 -28.37
N LEU A 73 87.63 -18.51 -29.22
CA LEU A 73 86.93 -17.30 -29.65
C LEU A 73 85.66 -17.61 -30.47
N GLU A 74 85.66 -18.67 -31.29
CA GLU A 74 84.44 -19.14 -31.97
C GLU A 74 83.41 -19.68 -30.98
N LEU A 75 83.83 -20.40 -29.93
CA LEU A 75 82.93 -20.88 -28.88
C LEU A 75 82.36 -19.74 -28.03
N GLU A 76 83.16 -18.72 -27.69
CA GLU A 76 82.70 -17.50 -27.03
C GLU A 76 81.70 -16.74 -27.91
N LEU A 77 82.00 -16.55 -29.20
CA LEU A 77 81.13 -15.85 -30.15
C LEU A 77 79.80 -16.60 -30.38
N GLN A 78 79.81 -17.94 -30.43
CA GLN A 78 78.57 -18.74 -30.42
C GLN A 78 77.78 -18.60 -29.11
N GLN A 79 78.46 -18.50 -27.96
CA GLN A 79 77.80 -18.25 -26.67
C GLN A 79 77.19 -16.84 -26.63
N CYS A 80 77.87 -15.83 -27.14
CA CYS A 80 77.35 -14.47 -27.29
C CYS A 80 76.07 -14.44 -28.15
N TYR A 81 76.03 -15.10 -29.30
CA TYR A 81 74.80 -15.17 -30.10
C TYR A 81 73.67 -15.95 -29.42
N LYS A 82 73.98 -17.01 -28.64
CA LYS A 82 72.99 -17.75 -27.83
C LYS A 82 72.48 -16.92 -26.63
N ALA A 83 73.28 -16.01 -26.09
CA ALA A 83 72.85 -15.05 -25.08
C ALA A 83 72.00 -13.91 -25.70
N GLN A 84 72.43 -13.36 -26.84
CA GLN A 84 71.74 -12.29 -27.55
C GLN A 84 70.35 -12.71 -28.03
N SER A 85 70.19 -13.92 -28.57
CA SER A 85 68.89 -14.48 -28.96
C SER A 85 67.94 -14.57 -27.76
N ARG A 86 68.36 -15.22 -26.67
CA ARG A 86 67.58 -15.32 -25.42
C ARG A 86 67.17 -13.95 -24.86
N LEU A 87 68.09 -12.98 -24.84
CA LEU A 87 67.79 -11.61 -24.40
C LEU A 87 66.79 -10.92 -25.32
N SER A 88 66.84 -11.16 -26.64
CA SER A 88 65.86 -10.63 -27.59
C SER A 88 64.48 -11.28 -27.45
N GLU A 89 64.42 -12.59 -27.16
CA GLU A 89 63.16 -13.31 -26.86
C GLU A 89 62.52 -12.78 -25.58
N GLN A 90 63.30 -12.64 -24.50
CA GLN A 90 62.84 -12.05 -23.23
C GLN A 90 62.34 -10.62 -23.42
N LEU A 91 63.07 -9.78 -24.18
CA LEU A 91 62.66 -8.41 -24.45
C LEU A 91 61.37 -8.33 -25.28
N VAL A 92 61.11 -9.28 -26.18
CA VAL A 92 59.83 -9.37 -26.91
C VAL A 92 58.66 -9.73 -25.98
N VAL A 93 58.87 -10.63 -25.01
CA VAL A 93 57.85 -10.97 -24.00
C VAL A 93 57.56 -9.78 -23.09
N GLU A 94 58.58 -9.15 -22.52
CA GLU A 94 58.44 -7.93 -21.68
C GLU A 94 57.74 -6.80 -22.43
N VAL A 95 58.04 -6.59 -23.71
CA VAL A 95 57.36 -5.60 -24.56
C VAL A 95 55.89 -5.98 -24.84
N ALA A 96 55.56 -7.27 -24.92
CA ALA A 96 54.17 -7.73 -25.04
C ALA A 96 53.38 -7.53 -23.74
N GLU A 97 53.95 -7.88 -22.59
CA GLU A 97 53.33 -7.68 -21.27
C GLU A 97 53.19 -6.18 -20.92
N SER A 98 54.17 -5.35 -21.29
CA SER A 98 54.11 -3.89 -21.19
C SER A 98 52.98 -3.30 -22.07
N ARG A 99 52.73 -3.86 -23.26
CA ARG A 99 51.61 -3.45 -24.11
C ARG A 99 50.25 -3.89 -23.55
N ALA A 100 50.14 -5.12 -23.03
CA ALA A 100 48.92 -5.64 -22.45
C ALA A 100 48.52 -4.89 -21.17
N SER A 101 49.48 -4.64 -20.28
CA SER A 101 49.27 -3.83 -19.07
C SER A 101 48.91 -2.39 -19.40
N LYS A 102 49.54 -1.77 -20.42
CA LYS A 102 49.16 -0.43 -20.90
C LYS A 102 47.72 -0.39 -21.44
N ALA A 103 47.30 -1.38 -22.23
CA ALA A 103 45.92 -1.44 -22.74
C ALA A 103 44.89 -1.54 -21.59
N SER A 104 45.14 -2.44 -20.63
CA SER A 104 44.33 -2.57 -19.41
C SER A 104 44.26 -1.26 -18.61
N LEU A 105 45.38 -0.54 -18.50
CA LEU A 105 45.44 0.76 -17.82
C LEU A 105 44.56 1.81 -18.53
N GLN A 106 44.59 1.87 -19.87
CA GLN A 106 43.72 2.76 -20.65
C GLN A 106 42.22 2.41 -20.52
N GLU A 107 41.87 1.11 -20.42
CA GLU A 107 40.50 0.69 -20.09
C GLU A 107 40.08 1.16 -18.68
N LYS A 108 40.99 1.16 -17.70
CA LYS A 108 40.71 1.69 -16.35
C LYS A 108 40.59 3.21 -16.34
N GLU A 109 41.41 3.94 -17.10
CA GLU A 109 41.28 5.39 -17.27
C GLU A 109 39.91 5.77 -17.88
N ALA A 110 39.47 5.03 -18.92
CA ALA A 110 38.14 5.20 -19.51
C ALA A 110 37.01 4.90 -18.50
N ALA A 111 37.13 3.81 -17.72
CA ALA A 111 36.16 3.50 -16.68
C ALA A 111 36.10 4.56 -15.57
N VAL A 112 37.25 5.12 -15.17
CA VAL A 112 37.32 6.20 -14.17
C VAL A 112 36.69 7.49 -14.68
N SER A 113 36.91 7.87 -15.96
CA SER A 113 36.26 9.06 -16.53
C SER A 113 34.73 8.92 -16.65
N ASN A 114 34.22 7.72 -16.97
CA ASN A 114 32.78 7.45 -16.95
C ASN A 114 32.20 7.57 -15.52
N LEU A 115 32.84 6.95 -14.53
CA LEU A 115 32.42 7.05 -13.13
C LEU A 115 32.49 8.50 -12.58
N GLN A 116 33.44 9.31 -13.07
CA GLN A 116 33.48 10.74 -12.75
C GLN A 116 32.29 11.51 -13.35
N ALA A 117 31.87 11.19 -14.57
CA ALA A 117 30.70 11.81 -15.20
C ALA A 117 29.38 11.43 -14.49
N GLU A 118 29.21 10.15 -14.12
CA GLU A 118 28.08 9.68 -13.30
C GLU A 118 28.06 10.36 -11.92
N LEU A 119 29.23 10.56 -11.30
CA LEU A 119 29.36 11.25 -10.03
C LEU A 119 29.12 12.76 -10.13
N THR A 120 29.36 13.41 -11.27
CA THR A 120 28.90 14.81 -11.48
C THR A 120 27.40 14.88 -11.73
N GLN A 121 26.83 14.00 -12.55
CA GLN A 121 25.38 13.98 -12.80
C GLN A 121 24.58 13.79 -11.50
N THR A 122 24.89 12.75 -10.74
CA THR A 122 24.19 12.45 -9.46
C THR A 122 24.37 13.55 -8.41
N ARG A 123 25.50 14.29 -8.46
CA ARG A 123 25.72 15.47 -7.61
C ARG A 123 24.83 16.65 -8.03
N ASP A 124 24.65 16.88 -9.32
CA ASP A 124 23.79 17.95 -9.84
C ASP A 124 22.29 17.63 -9.57
N GLU A 125 21.89 16.36 -9.71
CA GLU A 125 20.57 15.86 -9.28
C GLU A 125 20.34 16.11 -7.77
N CYS A 126 21.34 15.85 -6.93
CA CYS A 126 21.27 16.15 -5.50
C CYS A 126 21.19 17.66 -5.19
N PHE A 127 21.81 18.52 -6.01
CA PHE A 127 21.65 19.99 -5.89
C PHE A 127 20.24 20.44 -6.28
N GLN A 128 19.65 19.88 -7.34
CA GLN A 128 18.26 20.16 -7.74
C GLN A 128 17.27 19.73 -6.64
N LEU A 129 17.37 18.49 -6.16
CA LEU A 129 16.52 17.97 -5.08
C LEU A 129 16.65 18.79 -3.78
N LYS A 130 17.83 19.35 -3.49
CA LYS A 130 18.03 20.26 -2.35
C LYS A 130 17.34 21.60 -2.54
N ALA A 131 17.37 22.17 -3.75
CA ALA A 131 16.65 23.41 -4.07
C ALA A 131 15.13 23.23 -3.95
N ASP A 132 14.58 22.17 -4.55
CA ASP A 132 13.16 21.80 -4.44
C ASP A 132 12.72 21.66 -2.98
N LEU A 133 13.53 21.00 -2.15
CA LEU A 133 13.25 20.81 -0.72
C LEU A 133 13.24 22.14 0.04
N GLU A 134 14.19 23.05 -0.24
CA GLU A 134 14.20 24.41 0.32
C GLU A 134 12.99 25.25 -0.13
N GLU A 135 12.47 25.07 -1.34
CA GLU A 135 11.20 25.68 -1.74
C GLU A 135 10.00 25.09 -1.01
N LYS A 136 9.94 23.76 -0.81
CA LYS A 136 8.86 23.14 -0.04
C LYS A 136 8.86 23.56 1.43
N ILE A 137 10.04 23.76 2.03
CA ILE A 137 10.13 24.32 3.39
C ILE A 137 9.50 25.72 3.44
N LYS A 138 9.90 26.65 2.55
CA LYS A 138 9.35 28.02 2.50
C LYS A 138 7.82 28.03 2.30
N ALA A 139 7.31 27.14 1.45
CA ALA A 139 5.88 26.98 1.23
C ALA A 139 5.14 26.45 2.49
N LEU A 140 5.75 25.51 3.22
CA LEU A 140 5.21 25.01 4.50
C LEU A 140 5.24 26.08 5.59
N GLU A 141 6.28 26.90 5.69
CA GLU A 141 6.37 28.01 6.64
C GLU A 141 5.24 29.03 6.42
N LEU A 142 4.96 29.41 5.17
CA LEU A 142 3.84 30.28 4.82
C LEU A 142 2.49 29.67 5.23
N LEU A 143 2.24 28.40 4.89
CA LEU A 143 1.03 27.68 5.30
C LEU A 143 0.90 27.57 6.82
N ILE A 144 2.01 27.45 7.56
CA ILE A 144 2.02 27.47 9.03
C ILE A 144 1.60 28.86 9.55
N CYS A 145 2.08 29.95 8.96
CA CYS A 145 1.65 31.30 9.32
C CYS A 145 0.14 31.52 9.07
N GLU A 146 -0.36 31.13 7.89
CA GLU A 146 -1.80 31.20 7.57
C GLU A 146 -2.65 30.40 8.56
N ASN A 147 -2.22 29.18 8.94
CA ASN A 147 -2.94 28.37 9.91
C ASN A 147 -2.92 28.98 11.33
N HIS A 148 -1.90 29.74 11.72
CA HIS A 148 -1.92 30.49 12.99
C HIS A 148 -2.88 31.68 12.94
N GLN A 149 -2.94 32.40 11.80
CA GLN A 149 -3.88 33.50 11.62
C GLN A 149 -5.34 33.03 11.64
N LEU A 150 -5.64 31.91 10.96
CA LEU A 150 -6.98 31.30 10.97
C LEU A 150 -7.38 30.77 12.36
N LYS A 151 -6.44 30.24 13.16
CA LYS A 151 -6.71 29.86 14.56
C LYS A 151 -7.07 31.07 15.42
N ALA A 152 -6.32 32.16 15.32
CA ALA A 152 -6.61 33.38 16.08
C ALA A 152 -8.00 33.97 15.73
N GLN A 153 -8.37 33.96 14.44
CA GLN A 153 -9.72 34.36 14.00
C GLN A 153 -10.80 33.41 14.54
N LEU A 154 -10.57 32.10 14.56
CA LEU A 154 -11.50 31.13 15.14
C LEU A 154 -11.68 31.35 16.64
N GLU A 155 -10.59 31.56 17.38
CA GLU A 155 -10.63 31.86 18.81
C GLU A 155 -11.46 33.13 19.09
N GLU A 156 -11.21 34.23 18.37
CA GLU A 156 -11.98 35.47 18.46
C GLU A 156 -13.48 35.25 18.21
N MET A 157 -13.82 34.46 17.17
CA MET A 157 -15.21 34.14 16.84
C MET A 157 -15.88 33.22 17.89
N THR A 158 -15.14 32.30 18.52
CA THR A 158 -15.70 31.50 19.64
C THR A 158 -15.98 32.33 20.89
N ILE A 159 -15.20 33.39 21.15
CA ILE A 159 -15.46 34.33 22.24
C ILE A 159 -16.73 35.14 21.94
N LYS A 160 -16.88 35.66 20.72
CA LYS A 160 -18.10 36.36 20.27
C LYS A 160 -19.34 35.47 20.37
N ALA A 161 -19.24 34.20 19.97
CA ALA A 161 -20.34 33.23 20.08
C ALA A 161 -20.76 33.00 21.54
N LYS A 162 -19.82 32.76 22.46
CA LYS A 162 -20.10 32.58 23.89
C LYS A 162 -20.75 33.81 24.54
N ASN A 163 -20.35 35.02 24.14
CA ASN A 163 -20.97 36.25 24.61
C ASN A 163 -22.44 36.33 24.16
N ALA A 164 -22.71 36.04 22.87
CA ALA A 164 -24.08 36.00 22.34
C ALA A 164 -24.94 34.89 22.97
N GLU A 165 -24.36 33.72 23.29
CA GLU A 165 -25.05 32.66 24.04
C GLU A 165 -25.43 33.12 25.46
N ALA A 166 -24.55 33.84 26.15
CA ALA A 166 -24.82 34.41 27.47
C ALA A 166 -25.89 35.52 27.44
N GLU A 167 -25.86 36.40 26.44
CA GLU A 167 -26.89 37.42 26.22
C GLU A 167 -28.26 36.78 25.92
N ASN A 168 -28.31 35.81 25.00
CA ASN A 168 -29.53 35.06 24.69
C ASN A 168 -30.09 34.36 25.92
N LYS A 169 -29.24 33.76 26.76
CA LYS A 169 -29.68 33.14 28.02
C LYS A 169 -30.32 34.18 28.95
N MET A 170 -29.70 35.34 29.17
CA MET A 170 -30.28 36.41 30.00
C MET A 170 -31.61 36.94 29.45
N LEU A 171 -31.79 36.97 28.12
CA LEU A 171 -33.06 37.32 27.49
C LEU A 171 -34.14 36.25 27.72
N VAL A 172 -33.79 34.97 27.61
CA VAL A 172 -34.69 33.84 27.89
C VAL A 172 -35.08 33.80 29.37
N ASP A 173 -34.13 33.97 30.30
CA ASP A 173 -34.40 34.02 31.74
C ASP A 173 -35.34 35.19 32.10
N ARG A 174 -35.13 36.37 31.49
CA ARG A 174 -36.04 37.53 31.64
C ARG A 174 -37.43 37.26 31.08
N TRP A 175 -37.52 36.61 29.92
CA TRP A 175 -38.79 36.27 29.28
C TRP A 175 -39.58 35.22 30.09
N MET A 176 -38.91 34.20 30.62
CA MET A 176 -39.52 33.22 31.53
C MET A 176 -40.06 33.88 32.79
N LEU A 177 -39.30 34.81 33.41
CA LEU A 177 -39.79 35.56 34.58
C LEU A 177 -41.05 36.38 34.25
N GLN A 178 -41.09 37.05 33.09
CA GLN A 178 -42.28 37.76 32.65
C GLN A 178 -43.46 36.81 32.39
N LYS A 179 -43.21 35.62 31.84
CA LYS A 179 -44.26 34.62 31.60
C LYS A 179 -44.77 33.95 32.87
N MET A 180 -43.93 33.83 33.91
CA MET A 180 -44.35 33.41 35.24
C MET A 180 -45.34 34.43 35.82
N GLN A 181 -45.03 35.73 35.76
CA GLN A 181 -45.92 36.80 36.23
C GLN A 181 -47.22 36.92 35.41
N ASP A 182 -47.17 36.69 34.09
CA ASP A 182 -48.37 36.62 33.26
C ASP A 182 -49.24 35.39 33.63
N ALA A 183 -48.62 34.26 33.97
CA ALA A 183 -49.32 33.04 34.41
C ALA A 183 -49.90 33.17 35.83
N GLU A 184 -49.21 33.85 36.75
CA GLU A 184 -49.73 34.19 38.07
C GLU A 184 -51.01 35.03 37.96
N ARG A 185 -50.98 36.10 37.15
CA ARG A 185 -52.18 36.93 36.87
C ARG A 185 -53.31 36.14 36.20
N LEU A 186 -52.99 35.18 35.32
CA LEU A 186 -54.00 34.28 34.74
C LEU A 186 -54.57 33.30 35.77
N ASN A 187 -53.77 32.83 36.73
CA ASN A 187 -54.25 31.97 37.82
C ASN A 187 -55.15 32.72 38.80
N GLU A 188 -54.85 33.98 39.12
CA GLU A 188 -55.74 34.87 39.88
C GLU A 188 -57.11 35.04 39.18
N VAL A 189 -57.09 35.31 37.87
CA VAL A 189 -58.31 35.42 37.04
C VAL A 189 -59.06 34.09 36.98
N ASN A 190 -58.36 32.97 36.82
CA ASN A 190 -58.97 31.64 36.79
C ASN A 190 -59.59 31.26 38.15
N ALA A 191 -58.98 31.62 39.28
CA ALA A 191 -59.56 31.40 40.60
C ALA A 191 -60.88 32.17 40.79
N LEU A 192 -60.96 33.41 40.29
CA LEU A 192 -62.20 34.20 40.28
C LEU A 192 -63.26 33.59 39.36
N TYR A 193 -62.86 33.04 38.20
CA TYR A 193 -63.76 32.25 37.35
C TYR A 193 -64.23 30.97 38.03
N ASP A 194 -63.37 30.24 38.75
CA ASP A 194 -63.76 29.05 39.49
C ASP A 194 -64.70 29.37 40.67
N GLU A 195 -64.53 30.49 41.38
CA GLU A 195 -65.53 30.97 42.34
C GLU A 195 -66.89 31.25 41.67
N MET A 196 -66.88 31.94 40.52
CA MET A 196 -68.11 32.23 39.76
C MET A 196 -68.78 30.94 39.26
N VAL A 197 -68.00 30.02 38.72
CA VAL A 197 -68.44 28.69 38.26
C VAL A 197 -68.89 27.84 39.44
N ASN A 198 -68.31 27.95 40.63
CA ASN A 198 -68.77 27.23 41.81
C ASN A 198 -70.08 27.81 42.38
N ARG A 199 -70.33 29.12 42.26
CA ARG A 199 -71.68 29.68 42.51
C ARG A 199 -72.70 29.15 41.49
N LEU A 200 -72.34 29.06 40.22
CA LEU A 200 -73.20 28.50 39.16
C LEU A 200 -73.42 26.98 39.33
N LYS A 201 -72.41 26.23 39.82
CA LYS A 201 -72.54 24.82 40.19
C LYS A 201 -73.42 24.65 41.43
N ALA A 202 -73.38 25.57 42.41
CA ALA A 202 -74.26 25.49 43.58
C ALA A 202 -75.75 25.60 43.17
N SER A 203 -76.10 26.54 42.30
CA SER A 203 -77.46 26.62 41.72
C SER A 203 -77.75 25.52 40.67
N GLY A 204 -76.72 24.95 40.06
CA GLY A 204 -76.82 23.76 39.20
C GLY A 204 -77.08 22.46 39.96
N LEU A 205 -76.54 22.32 41.18
CA LEU A 205 -76.63 21.09 41.99
C LEU A 205 -78.03 20.84 42.56
N GLU A 206 -78.80 21.89 42.86
CA GLU A 206 -80.24 21.75 43.17
C GLU A 206 -81.03 21.16 42.00
N ASN A 207 -80.60 21.44 40.77
CA ASN A 207 -81.27 20.97 39.54
C ASN A 207 -80.75 19.62 39.05
N LEU A 208 -79.48 19.29 39.28
CA LEU A 208 -78.84 18.04 38.85
C LEU A 208 -79.05 16.86 39.81
N ALA A 209 -79.59 17.08 41.01
CA ALA A 209 -79.97 16.02 41.96
C ALA A 209 -81.16 15.13 41.52
N ARG A 210 -81.52 15.11 40.23
CA ARG A 210 -82.66 14.36 39.67
C ARG A 210 -82.40 13.53 38.41
N GLN A 211 -81.18 13.52 37.85
CA GLN A 211 -80.82 12.60 36.76
C GLN A 211 -79.50 11.87 37.04
N GLN A 212 -79.33 10.72 36.37
CA GLN A 212 -78.59 9.56 36.90
C GLN A 212 -77.31 9.20 36.13
N VAL A 213 -76.35 8.66 36.90
CA VAL A 213 -75.51 7.46 36.61
C VAL A 213 -74.48 7.50 35.47
N ASP A 214 -73.25 7.16 35.87
CA ASP A 214 -72.11 6.49 35.20
C ASP A 214 -71.68 6.81 33.76
N GLY A 215 -70.36 6.82 33.56
CA GLY A 215 -69.72 6.96 32.24
C GLY A 215 -68.18 6.98 32.27
N VAL A 216 -67.52 6.09 33.02
CA VAL A 216 -66.04 6.02 33.04
C VAL A 216 -65.53 5.44 31.72
N VAL A 217 -64.87 6.28 30.92
CA VAL A 217 -64.16 5.87 29.69
C VAL A 217 -62.68 6.17 29.85
N ARG A 218 -61.83 5.16 29.62
CA ARG A 218 -60.38 5.36 29.49
C ARG A 218 -60.10 6.17 28.22
N ARG A 219 -59.36 7.27 28.35
CA ARG A 219 -58.58 7.81 27.24
C ARG A 219 -57.23 7.09 27.21
N ASN A 220 -56.83 6.64 26.02
CA ASN A 220 -55.41 6.52 25.73
C ASN A 220 -54.88 7.93 25.46
N GLU A 221 -53.58 8.15 25.67
CA GLU A 221 -52.96 9.46 25.48
C GLU A 221 -52.52 9.60 24.02
N ASP A 222 -53.12 10.54 23.29
CA ASP A 222 -52.75 10.88 21.90
C ASP A 222 -51.43 11.69 21.86
N GLY A 223 -50.34 11.08 22.33
CA GLY A 223 -48.98 11.61 22.32
C GLY A 223 -48.34 11.52 20.93
N ALA A 224 -48.92 12.19 19.93
CA ALA A 224 -48.56 12.07 18.52
C ALA A 224 -48.03 13.39 17.93
N GLU A 225 -46.75 13.70 18.17
CA GLU A 225 -46.11 14.87 17.57
C GLU A 225 -45.77 14.66 16.07
N PHE A 226 -46.52 15.33 15.20
CA PHE A 226 -46.20 15.63 13.81
C PHE A 226 -45.76 14.45 12.91
N PHE A 227 -46.69 13.50 12.67
CA PHE A 227 -46.57 12.59 11.53
C PHE A 227 -46.55 13.35 10.20
N VAL A 228 -45.53 13.11 9.37
CA VAL A 228 -45.52 13.51 7.95
C VAL A 228 -45.88 12.28 7.11
N GLU A 229 -47.10 12.25 6.60
CA GLU A 229 -47.64 11.15 5.79
C GLU A 229 -46.79 10.92 4.53
N SER A 230 -46.30 9.70 4.32
CA SER A 230 -45.47 9.38 3.16
C SER A 230 -46.34 8.99 1.98
N THR A 231 -46.37 9.83 0.94
CA THR A 231 -47.10 9.49 -0.29
C THR A 231 -46.35 8.41 -1.07
N VAL A 232 -47.07 7.43 -1.61
CA VAL A 232 -46.53 6.43 -2.54
C VAL A 232 -45.91 7.12 -3.76
N PRO A 233 -44.58 7.00 -3.98
CA PRO A 233 -43.94 7.55 -5.16
C PRO A 233 -44.44 6.87 -6.42
N SER A 234 -44.62 7.66 -7.49
CA SER A 234 -45.18 7.16 -8.75
C SER A 234 -44.47 7.68 -10.00
N LEU A 235 -43.84 8.87 -9.93
CA LEU A 235 -43.13 9.50 -11.03
C LEU A 235 -41.62 9.55 -10.74
N CYS A 236 -40.80 9.21 -11.73
CA CYS A 236 -39.38 9.51 -11.71
C CYS A 236 -39.17 10.99 -11.98
N LYS A 237 -38.66 11.72 -10.98
CA LYS A 237 -38.42 13.15 -11.07
C LYS A 237 -37.11 13.43 -11.81
N GLN A 238 -36.04 12.71 -11.48
CA GLN A 238 -34.70 12.91 -12.04
C GLN A 238 -33.91 11.61 -12.14
N ARG A 239 -33.08 11.51 -13.19
CA ARG A 239 -32.12 10.43 -13.42
C ARG A 239 -30.71 11.02 -13.46
N ILE A 240 -29.88 10.67 -12.49
CA ILE A 240 -28.55 11.23 -12.25
C ILE A 240 -27.49 10.14 -12.49
N HIS A 241 -26.53 10.39 -13.37
CA HIS A 241 -25.39 9.49 -13.57
C HIS A 241 -24.31 9.78 -12.51
N ALA A 242 -24.43 9.15 -11.34
CA ALA A 242 -23.69 9.57 -10.16
C ALA A 242 -22.24 9.07 -10.12
N HIS A 243 -22.00 7.81 -10.49
CA HIS A 243 -20.70 7.14 -10.32
C HIS A 243 -20.27 6.38 -11.60
N GLU A 244 -18.96 6.23 -11.80
CA GLU A 244 -18.42 5.34 -12.84
C GLU A 244 -18.33 3.92 -12.28
N GLY A 245 -19.44 3.17 -12.39
CA GLY A 245 -19.63 1.87 -11.77
C GLY A 245 -20.66 1.91 -10.63
N GLY A 246 -20.99 0.75 -10.08
CA GLY A 246 -22.16 0.58 -9.22
C GLY A 246 -22.18 1.46 -7.98
N CYS A 247 -23.36 1.99 -7.65
CA CYS A 247 -23.60 2.70 -6.40
C CYS A 247 -24.11 1.70 -5.36
N ALA A 248 -23.34 1.48 -4.29
CA ALA A 248 -23.63 0.43 -3.31
C ALA A 248 -24.64 0.88 -2.25
N SER A 249 -24.57 2.14 -1.84
CA SER A 249 -25.41 2.71 -0.78
C SER A 249 -25.71 4.19 -1.05
N ILE A 250 -26.90 4.62 -0.65
CA ILE A 250 -27.41 5.98 -0.76
C ILE A 250 -28.18 6.35 0.52
N LEU A 251 -28.12 7.61 0.93
CA LEU A 251 -28.68 8.08 2.18
C LEU A 251 -29.10 9.55 2.10
N PHE A 252 -30.22 9.93 2.72
CA PHE A 252 -30.61 11.32 2.89
C PHE A 252 -29.98 11.95 4.13
N GLU A 253 -29.58 13.22 4.03
CA GLU A 253 -29.19 14.05 5.17
C GLU A 253 -30.43 14.31 6.06
N TYR A 254 -30.29 14.26 7.39
CA TYR A 254 -31.44 14.38 8.28
C TYR A 254 -32.11 15.76 8.16
N ASN A 255 -33.43 15.76 8.02
CA ASN A 255 -34.27 16.97 7.88
C ASN A 255 -33.88 17.88 6.68
N SER A 256 -33.33 17.30 5.61
CA SER A 256 -32.77 18.03 4.46
C SER A 256 -33.17 17.41 3.11
N SER A 257 -33.07 18.19 2.03
CA SER A 257 -33.25 17.72 0.64
C SER A 257 -31.98 17.13 0.02
N LYS A 258 -30.86 17.04 0.75
CA LYS A 258 -29.62 16.45 0.21
C LYS A 258 -29.62 14.92 0.25
N LEU A 259 -29.14 14.32 -0.84
CA LEU A 259 -28.87 12.88 -0.98
C LEU A 259 -27.36 12.66 -1.08
N ILE A 260 -26.85 11.64 -0.41
CA ILE A 260 -25.45 11.23 -0.40
C ILE A 260 -25.34 9.85 -1.03
N SER A 261 -24.38 9.66 -1.94
CA SER A 261 -24.20 8.41 -2.69
C SER A 261 -22.75 7.90 -2.63
N GLY A 262 -22.59 6.58 -2.48
CA GLY A 262 -21.29 5.91 -2.38
C GLY A 262 -21.04 4.99 -3.57
N GLY A 263 -19.92 5.21 -4.27
CA GLY A 263 -19.61 4.54 -5.53
C GLY A 263 -18.51 3.49 -5.47
N GLN A 264 -18.54 2.58 -6.45
CA GLN A 264 -17.38 1.75 -6.80
C GLN A 264 -16.18 2.59 -7.29
N ASP A 265 -16.43 3.79 -7.82
CA ASP A 265 -15.41 4.79 -8.21
C ASP A 265 -14.55 5.33 -7.05
N ARG A 266 -14.84 4.92 -5.80
CA ARG A 266 -14.15 5.31 -4.56
C ARG A 266 -14.40 6.77 -4.14
N SER A 267 -15.42 7.41 -4.71
CA SER A 267 -15.90 8.72 -4.29
C SER A 267 -17.22 8.62 -3.53
N ILE A 268 -17.50 9.65 -2.73
CA ILE A 268 -18.82 9.90 -2.16
C ILE A 268 -19.30 11.24 -2.69
N LYS A 269 -20.53 11.30 -3.19
CA LYS A 269 -21.07 12.49 -3.85
C LYS A 269 -22.33 12.94 -3.13
N MET A 270 -22.43 14.25 -2.86
CA MET A 270 -23.61 14.87 -2.27
C MET A 270 -24.37 15.66 -3.32
N TRP A 271 -25.66 15.42 -3.42
CA TRP A 271 -26.57 15.95 -4.42
C TRP A 271 -27.71 16.69 -3.74
N ASP A 272 -28.17 17.81 -4.28
CA ASP A 272 -29.47 18.36 -3.89
C ASP A 272 -30.58 17.68 -4.71
N THR A 273 -31.56 17.06 -4.05
CA THR A 273 -32.70 16.42 -4.74
C THR A 273 -33.75 17.40 -5.23
N SER A 274 -33.66 18.70 -4.90
CA SER A 274 -34.53 19.72 -5.47
C SER A 274 -34.14 20.04 -6.93
N THR A 275 -32.84 20.22 -7.19
CA THR A 275 -32.26 20.58 -8.50
C THR A 275 -31.63 19.40 -9.26
N GLY A 276 -31.21 18.34 -8.57
CA GLY A 276 -30.39 17.26 -9.11
C GLY A 276 -28.90 17.62 -9.29
N SER A 277 -28.46 18.75 -8.73
CA SER A 277 -27.08 19.24 -8.89
C SER A 277 -26.12 18.58 -7.90
N LEU A 278 -24.87 18.40 -8.34
CA LEU A 278 -23.76 17.93 -7.50
C LEU A 278 -23.30 19.10 -6.61
N SER A 279 -23.46 18.96 -5.30
CA SER A 279 -23.07 19.96 -4.30
C SER A 279 -21.62 19.78 -3.86
N HIS A 280 -21.20 18.55 -3.54
CA HIS A 280 -19.83 18.24 -3.11
C HIS A 280 -19.42 16.82 -3.53
N THR A 281 -18.12 16.61 -3.75
CA THR A 281 -17.52 15.27 -3.85
C THR A 281 -16.46 15.12 -2.77
N LEU A 282 -16.59 14.08 -1.95
CA LEU A 282 -15.63 13.68 -0.94
C LEU A 282 -14.70 12.61 -1.52
N TYR A 283 -13.40 12.88 -1.42
CA TYR A 283 -12.33 11.98 -1.84
C TYR A 283 -11.55 11.45 -0.63
N GLY A 284 -10.86 10.32 -0.79
CA GLY A 284 -10.01 9.72 0.25
C GLY A 284 -10.22 8.22 0.49
N CYS A 285 -11.29 7.62 -0.04
CA CYS A 285 -11.45 6.16 0.00
C CYS A 285 -10.36 5.49 -0.85
N LEU A 286 -9.67 4.49 -0.30
CA LEU A 286 -8.74 3.66 -1.08
C LEU A 286 -9.44 2.50 -1.80
N GLY A 287 -10.62 2.10 -1.33
CA GLY A 287 -11.47 1.04 -1.89
C GLY A 287 -12.87 1.54 -2.26
N SER A 288 -13.65 0.67 -2.92
CA SER A 288 -15.04 0.96 -3.25
C SER A 288 -15.86 1.16 -1.98
N VAL A 289 -16.78 2.14 -2.00
CA VAL A 289 -17.73 2.31 -0.90
C VAL A 289 -18.73 1.15 -0.95
N LEU A 290 -18.89 0.44 0.16
CA LEU A 290 -19.85 -0.65 0.32
C LEU A 290 -21.08 -0.21 1.12
N ASP A 291 -20.92 0.72 2.07
CA ASP A 291 -22.05 1.31 2.79
C ASP A 291 -21.76 2.73 3.31
N LEU A 292 -22.81 3.47 3.63
CA LEU A 292 -22.78 4.86 4.09
C LEU A 292 -23.70 5.09 5.29
N THR A 293 -23.25 5.96 6.21
CA THR A 293 -24.09 6.54 7.26
C THR A 293 -23.70 8.01 7.50
N ILE A 294 -24.61 8.79 8.09
CA ILE A 294 -24.40 10.18 8.49
C ILE A 294 -24.73 10.35 9.97
N THR A 295 -24.00 11.22 10.67
CA THR A 295 -24.31 11.54 12.07
C THR A 295 -25.59 12.38 12.20
N HIS A 296 -26.27 12.30 13.34
CA HIS A 296 -27.58 12.94 13.55
C HIS A 296 -27.55 14.48 13.59
N ASP A 297 -26.37 15.06 13.79
CA ASP A 297 -26.07 16.48 13.67
C ASP A 297 -25.68 16.90 12.24
N ASN A 298 -25.75 15.98 11.26
CA ASN A 298 -25.34 16.11 9.86
C ASN A 298 -23.86 16.53 9.65
N ARG A 299 -23.03 16.57 10.69
CA ARG A 299 -21.66 17.08 10.60
C ARG A 299 -20.65 16.08 10.04
N SER A 300 -20.90 14.78 10.17
CA SER A 300 -19.95 13.75 9.71
C SER A 300 -20.62 12.68 8.84
N VAL A 301 -20.03 12.43 7.67
CA VAL A 301 -20.36 11.30 6.79
C VAL A 301 -19.33 10.20 7.01
N ILE A 302 -19.79 8.95 7.02
CA ILE A 302 -18.97 7.78 7.30
C ILE A 302 -19.19 6.73 6.21
N ALA A 303 -18.10 6.16 5.70
CA ALA A 303 -18.15 5.11 4.70
C ALA A 303 -17.47 3.82 5.18
N ALA A 304 -18.14 2.70 4.94
CA ALA A 304 -17.55 1.37 4.95
C ALA A 304 -16.85 1.12 3.61
N SER A 305 -15.53 0.90 3.63
CA SER A 305 -14.73 0.68 2.43
C SER A 305 -14.41 -0.80 2.19
N SER A 306 -14.30 -1.18 0.92
CA SER A 306 -13.68 -2.45 0.51
C SER A 306 -12.18 -2.55 0.83
N SER A 307 -11.55 -1.46 1.29
CA SER A 307 -10.14 -1.38 1.71
C SER A 307 -9.95 -1.53 3.23
N ASN A 308 -10.76 -2.37 3.87
CA ASN A 308 -10.69 -2.78 5.29
C ASN A 308 -10.79 -1.67 6.36
N ASN A 309 -10.93 -0.41 5.97
CA ASN A 309 -11.01 0.74 6.86
C ASN A 309 -12.40 1.39 6.75
N LEU A 310 -12.78 2.14 7.79
CA LEU A 310 -13.82 3.16 7.64
C LEU A 310 -13.18 4.54 7.53
N TYR A 311 -13.83 5.41 6.78
CA TYR A 311 -13.42 6.80 6.60
C TYR A 311 -14.53 7.71 7.09
N VAL A 312 -14.17 8.77 7.81
CA VAL A 312 -15.07 9.78 8.35
C VAL A 312 -14.66 11.13 7.77
N TRP A 313 -15.57 11.83 7.10
CA TRP A 313 -15.38 13.20 6.63
C TRP A 313 -16.21 14.16 7.47
N ASP A 314 -15.66 15.35 7.73
CA ASP A 314 -16.47 16.50 8.12
C ASP A 314 -17.17 17.08 6.89
N VAL A 315 -18.49 17.19 6.96
CA VAL A 315 -19.34 17.66 5.84
C VAL A 315 -19.07 19.12 5.49
N ASN A 316 -18.72 19.95 6.48
CA ASN A 316 -18.54 21.39 6.28
C ASN A 316 -17.20 21.74 5.60
N SER A 317 -16.13 20.99 5.90
CA SER A 317 -14.80 21.20 5.28
C SER A 317 -14.50 20.24 4.12
N GLY A 318 -15.28 19.17 3.96
CA GLY A 318 -15.03 18.10 2.99
C GLY A 318 -13.79 17.24 3.28
N ARG A 319 -13.11 17.45 4.42
CA ARG A 319 -11.85 16.79 4.78
C ARG A 319 -12.09 15.49 5.54
N VAL A 320 -11.24 14.49 5.31
CA VAL A 320 -11.16 13.29 6.15
C VAL A 320 -10.77 13.71 7.57
N ARG A 321 -11.67 13.49 8.52
CA ARG A 321 -11.50 13.74 9.96
C ARG A 321 -10.83 12.55 10.65
N HIS A 322 -11.25 11.33 10.33
CA HIS A 322 -10.69 10.09 10.86
C HIS A 322 -10.64 9.00 9.80
N THR A 323 -9.58 8.19 9.83
CA THR A 323 -9.53 6.87 9.18
C THR A 323 -9.52 5.83 10.28
N LEU A 324 -10.61 5.09 10.43
CA LEU A 324 -10.80 4.08 11.45
C LEU A 324 -10.23 2.75 10.95
N THR A 325 -8.99 2.47 11.35
CA THR A 325 -8.24 1.25 11.01
C THR A 325 -8.46 0.17 12.08
N GLY A 326 -8.62 -1.09 11.68
CA GLY A 326 -8.65 -2.20 12.63
C GLY A 326 -9.51 -3.42 12.27
N HIS A 327 -10.27 -3.36 11.17
CA HIS A 327 -10.81 -4.56 10.51
C HIS A 327 -9.73 -5.18 9.61
N THR A 328 -9.79 -6.49 9.37
CA THR A 328 -8.79 -7.24 8.57
C THR A 328 -9.28 -7.65 7.18
N ASP A 329 -10.56 -7.45 6.88
CA ASP A 329 -11.21 -7.64 5.57
C ASP A 329 -12.21 -6.50 5.34
N LYS A 330 -12.81 -6.42 4.15
CA LYS A 330 -13.76 -5.40 3.69
C LYS A 330 -14.88 -5.14 4.70
N VAL A 331 -15.15 -3.86 4.94
CA VAL A 331 -16.24 -3.41 5.82
C VAL A 331 -17.56 -3.50 5.05
N CYS A 332 -18.51 -4.29 5.54
CA CYS A 332 -19.76 -4.64 4.84
C CYS A 332 -20.94 -3.73 5.17
N ALA A 333 -20.95 -3.10 6.34
CA ALA A 333 -21.98 -2.14 6.76
C ALA A 333 -21.45 -1.20 7.86
N VAL A 334 -22.08 -0.04 8.00
CA VAL A 334 -21.80 0.95 9.06
C VAL A 334 -23.06 1.70 9.47
N ASP A 335 -23.21 2.01 10.75
CA ASP A 335 -24.29 2.86 11.27
C ASP A 335 -23.82 3.77 12.42
N VAL A 336 -24.60 4.82 12.73
CA VAL A 336 -24.42 5.77 13.85
C VAL A 336 -25.59 5.64 14.84
N SER A 337 -25.29 5.72 16.14
CA SER A 337 -26.29 5.67 17.23
C SER A 337 -27.26 6.85 17.15
N LYS A 338 -28.56 6.55 17.23
CA LYS A 338 -29.65 7.52 16.98
C LYS A 338 -29.78 8.61 18.04
N ILE A 339 -29.26 8.35 19.24
CA ILE A 339 -29.23 9.29 20.37
C ILE A 339 -27.92 10.10 20.41
N SER A 340 -26.84 9.61 19.79
CA SER A 340 -25.52 10.24 19.92
C SER A 340 -24.62 10.04 18.70
N SER A 341 -24.28 11.16 18.03
CA SER A 341 -23.24 11.28 17.00
C SER A 341 -21.81 10.87 17.43
N ARG A 342 -21.64 10.27 18.62
CA ARG A 342 -20.36 9.78 19.13
C ARG A 342 -20.10 8.31 18.79
N HIS A 343 -21.12 7.47 18.79
CA HIS A 343 -20.96 6.02 18.70
C HIS A 343 -21.33 5.49 17.32
N VAL A 344 -20.36 4.79 16.71
CA VAL A 344 -20.45 4.18 15.39
C VAL A 344 -20.23 2.70 15.53
N VAL A 345 -20.97 1.90 14.76
CA VAL A 345 -20.75 0.46 14.67
C VAL A 345 -20.50 0.07 13.22
N SER A 346 -19.53 -0.81 13.01
CA SER A 346 -19.19 -1.38 11.71
C SER A 346 -19.14 -2.90 11.77
N THR A 347 -19.47 -3.55 10.65
CA THR A 347 -19.24 -4.98 10.43
C THR A 347 -18.28 -5.17 9.27
N ALA A 348 -17.46 -6.22 9.33
CA ALA A 348 -16.63 -6.62 8.20
C ALA A 348 -16.72 -8.12 7.92
N TYR A 349 -16.17 -8.51 6.78
CA TYR A 349 -16.07 -9.91 6.37
C TYR A 349 -15.05 -10.70 7.22
N ASP A 350 -14.32 -10.03 8.12
CA ASP A 350 -13.46 -10.60 9.16
C ASP A 350 -14.22 -11.24 10.35
N ARG A 351 -15.56 -11.21 10.32
CA ARG A 351 -16.47 -11.74 11.35
C ARG A 351 -16.42 -11.00 12.69
N THR A 352 -16.09 -9.72 12.64
CA THR A 352 -16.17 -8.82 13.80
C THR A 352 -17.18 -7.69 13.60
N ILE A 353 -17.77 -7.29 14.72
CA ILE A 353 -18.51 -6.03 14.91
C ILE A 353 -17.59 -5.14 15.74
N LYS A 354 -17.36 -3.90 15.31
CA LYS A 354 -16.52 -2.94 16.04
C LYS A 354 -17.32 -1.71 16.42
N VAL A 355 -17.23 -1.32 17.69
CA VAL A 355 -17.82 -0.11 18.25
C VAL A 355 -16.73 0.95 18.33
N TRP A 356 -16.94 2.13 17.76
CA TRP A 356 -15.96 3.21 17.70
C TRP A 356 -16.41 4.46 18.49
N ASP A 357 -15.44 5.26 18.94
CA ASP A 357 -15.66 6.57 19.58
C ASP A 357 -15.23 7.69 18.61
N LEU A 358 -16.17 8.33 17.92
CA LEU A 358 -15.87 9.41 16.97
C LEU A 358 -15.20 10.63 17.63
N ASN A 359 -15.36 10.81 18.94
CA ASN A 359 -14.68 11.90 19.66
C ASN A 359 -13.21 11.58 19.94
N LYS A 360 -12.80 10.31 19.86
CA LYS A 360 -11.42 9.86 20.16
C LYS A 360 -10.71 9.18 18.98
N GLY A 361 -11.44 8.82 17.92
CA GLY A 361 -10.91 8.19 16.71
C GLY A 361 -10.51 6.71 16.85
N TYR A 362 -10.94 5.99 17.90
CA TYR A 362 -10.52 4.61 18.15
C TYR A 362 -11.67 3.63 18.46
N CYS A 363 -11.39 2.33 18.29
CA CYS A 363 -12.28 1.21 18.60
C CYS A 363 -12.39 1.01 20.12
N ILE A 364 -13.60 1.12 20.67
CA ILE A 364 -13.90 0.86 22.10
C ILE A 364 -14.05 -0.63 22.37
N ASN A 365 -14.80 -1.33 21.51
CA ASN A 365 -15.22 -2.71 21.73
C ASN A 365 -15.17 -3.50 20.41
N THR A 366 -14.76 -4.77 20.45
CA THR A 366 -14.76 -5.69 19.30
C THR A 366 -15.50 -6.97 19.70
N ILE A 367 -16.66 -7.19 19.08
CA ILE A 367 -17.48 -8.38 19.24
C ILE A 367 -17.11 -9.36 18.12
N ILE A 368 -16.91 -10.63 18.44
CA ILE A 368 -16.45 -11.68 17.51
C ILE A 368 -17.52 -12.79 17.45
N PHE A 369 -17.82 -13.28 16.25
CA PHE A 369 -18.84 -14.32 16.01
C PHE A 369 -18.39 -15.29 14.89
N PRO A 370 -18.99 -16.49 14.78
CA PRO A 370 -18.51 -17.51 13.83
C PRO A 370 -18.95 -17.28 12.38
N SER A 371 -19.97 -16.46 12.17
CA SER A 371 -20.62 -16.20 10.87
C SER A 371 -20.09 -14.92 10.21
N ASN A 372 -20.39 -14.69 8.94
CA ASN A 372 -20.09 -13.42 8.27
C ASN A 372 -21.31 -12.48 8.36
N CYS A 373 -21.11 -11.17 8.44
CA CYS A 373 -22.19 -10.18 8.59
C CYS A 373 -22.23 -9.21 7.40
N ASN A 374 -23.43 -9.00 6.83
CA ASN A 374 -23.65 -8.19 5.63
C ASN A 374 -24.31 -6.83 5.90
N ALA A 375 -25.02 -6.71 7.02
CA ALA A 375 -25.84 -5.55 7.38
C ALA A 375 -25.92 -5.37 8.90
N LEU A 376 -26.05 -4.13 9.36
CA LEU A 376 -26.25 -3.80 10.77
C LEU A 376 -27.12 -2.55 10.92
N CYS A 377 -27.73 -2.37 12.08
CA CYS A 377 -28.35 -1.10 12.48
C CYS A 377 -28.33 -0.96 14.01
N PHE A 378 -28.23 0.26 14.53
CA PHE A 378 -28.51 0.53 15.95
C PHE A 378 -30.02 0.50 16.23
N SER A 379 -30.41 0.06 17.42
CA SER A 379 -31.74 0.35 17.98
C SER A 379 -31.91 1.84 18.30
N MET A 380 -33.16 2.30 18.40
CA MET A 380 -33.47 3.72 18.66
C MET A 380 -33.05 4.18 20.06
N ASP A 381 -32.96 3.26 21.04
CA ASP A 381 -32.44 3.51 22.39
C ASP A 381 -30.91 3.70 22.43
N GLY A 382 -30.20 3.44 21.33
CA GLY A 382 -28.75 3.52 21.24
C GLY A 382 -27.98 2.54 22.13
N GLN A 383 -28.62 1.48 22.65
CA GLN A 383 -28.02 0.46 23.54
C GLN A 383 -27.80 -0.90 22.87
N THR A 384 -28.60 -1.24 21.84
CA THR A 384 -28.53 -2.53 21.14
C THR A 384 -28.03 -2.39 19.69
N ILE A 385 -27.27 -3.39 19.23
CA ILE A 385 -26.86 -3.56 17.83
C ILE A 385 -27.66 -4.70 17.22
N CYS A 386 -28.40 -4.43 16.15
CA CYS A 386 -29.00 -5.44 15.29
C CYS A 386 -28.00 -5.82 14.19
N SER A 387 -27.77 -7.11 13.96
CA SER A 387 -26.80 -7.60 12.97
C SER A 387 -27.34 -8.74 12.12
N GLY A 388 -27.09 -8.68 10.81
CA GLY A 388 -27.69 -9.55 9.80
C GLY A 388 -26.65 -10.41 9.10
N HIS A 389 -26.74 -11.72 9.31
CA HIS A 389 -25.68 -12.66 9.01
C HIS A 389 -25.92 -13.50 7.75
N VAL A 390 -24.82 -14.06 7.23
CA VAL A 390 -24.81 -14.94 6.04
C VAL A 390 -25.49 -16.29 6.29
N ASP A 391 -25.66 -16.68 7.55
CA ASP A 391 -26.41 -17.87 7.97
C ASP A 391 -27.95 -17.69 7.97
N GLY A 392 -28.46 -16.47 7.75
CA GLY A 392 -29.89 -16.16 7.79
C GLY A 392 -30.40 -15.67 9.16
N ASN A 393 -29.56 -15.69 10.19
CA ASN A 393 -29.94 -15.27 11.53
C ASN A 393 -29.72 -13.77 11.76
N LEU A 394 -30.61 -13.18 12.55
CA LEU A 394 -30.42 -11.89 13.21
C LEU A 394 -29.84 -12.13 14.59
N ARG A 395 -28.88 -11.30 15.00
CA ARG A 395 -28.31 -11.31 16.35
C ARG A 395 -28.37 -9.92 16.95
N LEU A 396 -28.88 -9.84 18.18
CA LEU A 396 -28.96 -8.61 18.97
C LEU A 396 -27.84 -8.60 20.01
N TRP A 397 -27.09 -7.50 20.10
CA TRP A 397 -25.94 -7.38 21.01
C TRP A 397 -26.04 -6.12 21.86
N ASP A 398 -25.72 -6.23 23.15
CA ASP A 398 -25.49 -5.06 24.01
C ASP A 398 -24.14 -4.42 23.66
N ILE A 399 -24.14 -3.12 23.36
CA ILE A 399 -22.94 -2.33 23.04
C ILE A 399 -21.93 -2.32 24.19
N HIS A 400 -22.42 -2.26 25.44
CA HIS A 400 -21.60 -2.01 26.62
C HIS A 400 -20.83 -3.25 27.06
N SER A 401 -21.52 -4.39 27.22
CA SER A 401 -20.87 -5.67 27.57
C SER A 401 -20.37 -6.47 26.36
N GLY A 402 -20.79 -6.11 25.14
CA GLY A 402 -20.46 -6.86 23.91
C GLY A 402 -21.11 -8.24 23.81
N LYS A 403 -22.11 -8.54 24.67
CA LYS A 403 -22.74 -9.86 24.75
C LYS A 403 -23.93 -9.99 23.80
N LEU A 404 -24.14 -11.21 23.32
CA LEU A 404 -25.36 -11.61 22.62
C LEU A 404 -26.54 -11.56 23.61
N LEU A 405 -27.59 -10.82 23.25
CA LEU A 405 -28.85 -10.74 23.98
C LEU A 405 -29.85 -11.78 23.47
N SER A 406 -29.98 -11.89 22.13
CA SER A 406 -30.85 -12.85 21.46
C SER A 406 -30.37 -13.17 20.05
N GLU A 407 -30.79 -14.32 19.55
CA GLU A 407 -30.56 -14.79 18.18
C GLU A 407 -31.87 -15.33 17.61
N VAL A 408 -32.24 -14.89 16.40
CA VAL A 408 -33.51 -15.24 15.74
C VAL A 408 -33.25 -15.63 14.29
N ALA A 409 -33.77 -16.78 13.86
CA ALA A 409 -33.76 -17.20 12.47
C ALA A 409 -34.81 -16.42 11.66
N ALA A 410 -34.40 -15.32 11.01
CA ALA A 410 -35.29 -14.44 10.27
C ALA A 410 -35.42 -14.80 8.78
N HIS A 411 -34.38 -15.40 8.20
CA HIS A 411 -34.33 -15.81 6.80
C HIS A 411 -33.77 -17.23 6.64
N SER A 412 -34.15 -17.89 5.56
CA SER A 412 -33.66 -19.22 5.18
C SER A 412 -32.32 -19.18 4.43
N LEU A 413 -31.89 -17.98 4.02
CA LEU A 413 -30.63 -17.68 3.34
C LEU A 413 -30.06 -16.36 3.86
N ALA A 414 -28.81 -16.06 3.52
CA ALA A 414 -28.08 -14.86 3.93
C ALA A 414 -28.93 -13.57 3.94
N VAL A 415 -28.91 -12.87 5.08
CA VAL A 415 -29.47 -11.52 5.23
C VAL A 415 -28.62 -10.54 4.41
N THR A 416 -29.26 -9.54 3.79
CA THR A 416 -28.65 -8.58 2.84
C THR A 416 -28.82 -7.12 3.27
N SER A 417 -29.91 -6.80 3.98
CA SER A 417 -30.10 -5.50 4.62
C SER A 417 -30.90 -5.59 5.91
N ILE A 418 -30.69 -4.58 6.76
CA ILE A 418 -31.41 -4.27 8.00
C ILE A 418 -31.74 -2.77 7.93
N SER A 419 -32.97 -2.39 8.29
CA SER A 419 -33.42 -1.00 8.38
C SER A 419 -34.39 -0.87 9.55
N LEU A 420 -34.15 0.05 10.49
CA LEU A 420 -35.03 0.30 11.62
C LEU A 420 -36.18 1.24 11.23
N SER A 421 -37.39 0.95 11.72
CA SER A 421 -38.54 1.86 11.75
C SER A 421 -38.24 3.16 12.50
N ARG A 422 -38.94 4.25 12.18
CA ARG A 422 -38.70 5.53 12.89
C ARG A 422 -39.24 5.50 14.32
N ASN A 423 -40.26 4.69 14.58
CA ASN A 423 -40.73 4.42 15.94
C ASN A 423 -39.81 3.47 16.76
N GLY A 424 -38.79 2.85 16.14
CA GLY A 424 -37.81 1.99 16.79
C GLY A 424 -38.30 0.60 17.22
N ASN A 425 -39.59 0.28 17.10
CA ASN A 425 -40.16 -1.00 17.50
C ASN A 425 -39.95 -2.09 16.45
N VAL A 426 -39.90 -1.74 15.16
CA VAL A 426 -39.83 -2.70 14.05
C VAL A 426 -38.51 -2.59 13.30
N VAL A 427 -37.91 -3.73 12.94
CA VAL A 427 -36.79 -3.85 12.02
C VAL A 427 -37.27 -4.51 10.72
N LEU A 428 -37.08 -3.82 9.60
CA LEU A 428 -37.16 -4.40 8.28
C LEU A 428 -35.87 -5.18 7.97
N THR A 429 -36.02 -6.43 7.58
CA THR A 429 -34.92 -7.32 7.18
C THR A 429 -35.16 -7.86 5.77
N SER A 430 -34.12 -8.28 5.07
CA SER A 430 -34.23 -8.73 3.67
C SER A 430 -33.20 -9.81 3.36
N GLY A 431 -33.64 -10.95 2.82
CA GLY A 431 -32.79 -12.13 2.62
C GLY A 431 -32.64 -12.53 1.16
N ARG A 432 -31.60 -13.33 0.86
CA ARG A 432 -31.42 -13.96 -0.47
C ARG A 432 -32.51 -14.96 -0.85
N ASP A 433 -33.41 -15.31 0.07
CA ASP A 433 -34.66 -16.01 -0.20
C ASP A 433 -35.74 -15.13 -0.87
N ASN A 434 -35.47 -13.84 -1.05
CA ASN A 434 -36.33 -12.85 -1.70
C ASN A 434 -37.59 -12.51 -0.89
N LEU A 435 -37.50 -12.71 0.42
CA LEU A 435 -38.46 -12.25 1.42
C LEU A 435 -37.95 -10.94 2.04
N HIS A 436 -38.89 -10.07 2.43
CA HIS A 436 -38.63 -8.90 3.26
C HIS A 436 -39.44 -9.04 4.55
N ASN A 437 -38.78 -9.26 5.68
CA ASN A 437 -39.42 -9.68 6.93
C ASN A 437 -39.39 -8.54 7.95
N LEU A 438 -40.55 -8.27 8.56
CA LEU A 438 -40.75 -7.25 9.59
C LEU A 438 -40.67 -7.92 10.96
N PHE A 439 -39.74 -7.45 11.80
CA PHE A 439 -39.40 -8.04 13.09
C PHE A 439 -39.66 -7.03 14.22
N ASP A 440 -40.51 -7.35 15.20
CA ASP A 440 -40.72 -6.47 16.36
C ASP A 440 -39.66 -6.74 17.44
N MET A 441 -38.90 -5.71 17.77
CA MET A 441 -37.79 -5.73 18.72
C MET A 441 -38.22 -6.05 20.16
N ARG A 442 -39.51 -5.94 20.48
CA ARG A 442 -40.06 -6.13 21.83
C ARG A 442 -40.58 -7.54 22.07
N SER A 443 -41.17 -8.17 21.06
CA SER A 443 -41.53 -9.60 21.10
C SER A 443 -40.40 -10.51 20.67
N LEU A 444 -39.45 -9.99 19.87
CA LEU A 444 -38.42 -10.77 19.16
C LEU A 444 -39.01 -11.77 18.17
N GLU A 445 -40.12 -11.41 17.52
CA GLU A 445 -40.84 -12.24 16.55
C GLU A 445 -40.99 -11.55 15.19
N VAL A 446 -41.16 -12.35 14.12
CA VAL A 446 -41.45 -11.86 12.77
C VAL A 446 -42.96 -11.60 12.64
N CYS A 447 -43.35 -10.33 12.74
CA CYS A 447 -44.75 -9.89 12.68
C CYS A 447 -45.35 -9.88 11.26
N GLY A 448 -44.51 -9.87 10.22
CA GLY A 448 -44.97 -9.86 8.83
C GLY A 448 -43.89 -10.30 7.84
N THR A 449 -44.31 -10.94 6.75
CA THR A 449 -43.42 -11.35 5.65
C THR A 449 -43.96 -10.81 4.33
N LEU A 450 -43.17 -9.97 3.65
CA LEU A 450 -43.51 -9.35 2.38
C LEU A 450 -42.79 -10.10 1.26
N ARG A 451 -43.53 -10.43 0.20
CA ARG A 451 -43.02 -11.13 -1.00
C ARG A 451 -43.73 -10.65 -2.25
N ALA A 452 -43.10 -10.81 -3.40
CA ALA A 452 -43.68 -10.41 -4.68
C ALA A 452 -43.28 -11.38 -5.79
N ILE A 453 -44.21 -11.72 -6.68
CA ILE A 453 -43.93 -12.58 -7.84
C ILE A 453 -43.07 -11.78 -8.83
N GLY A 454 -41.79 -12.14 -8.93
CA GLY A 454 -40.82 -11.47 -9.81
C GLY A 454 -39.72 -10.73 -9.06
N ASN A 455 -39.97 -10.28 -7.82
CA ASN A 455 -38.94 -9.63 -7.00
C ASN A 455 -37.79 -10.62 -6.71
N ARG A 456 -36.56 -10.20 -7.01
CA ARG A 456 -35.34 -10.93 -6.69
C ARG A 456 -34.30 -9.97 -6.10
N VAL A 457 -33.78 -10.31 -4.93
CA VAL A 457 -32.78 -9.52 -4.20
C VAL A 457 -31.47 -9.54 -4.98
N ALA A 458 -31.07 -8.37 -5.51
CA ALA A 458 -30.02 -8.25 -6.54
C ALA A 458 -28.63 -8.69 -6.06
N SER A 459 -28.26 -8.37 -4.82
CA SER A 459 -26.89 -8.50 -4.31
C SER A 459 -26.87 -9.06 -2.88
N ASN A 460 -25.69 -9.45 -2.38
CA ASN A 460 -25.53 -9.75 -0.94
C ASN A 460 -25.58 -8.48 -0.08
N TRP A 461 -25.44 -7.31 -0.71
CA TRP A 461 -25.40 -5.99 -0.07
C TRP A 461 -26.55 -5.08 -0.51
N SER A 462 -27.59 -5.61 -1.17
CA SER A 462 -28.69 -4.76 -1.61
C SER A 462 -29.50 -4.24 -0.43
N ARG A 463 -29.77 -2.93 -0.40
CA ARG A 463 -30.38 -2.22 0.74
C ARG A 463 -31.85 -1.88 0.47
N SER A 464 -32.75 -2.50 1.24
CA SER A 464 -34.17 -2.13 1.36
C SER A 464 -34.36 -1.05 2.43
N CYS A 465 -35.43 -0.24 2.34
CA CYS A 465 -35.75 0.78 3.33
C CYS A 465 -37.25 0.83 3.68
N ILE A 466 -37.56 1.15 4.94
CA ILE A 466 -38.92 1.51 5.39
C ILE A 466 -39.19 3.00 5.16
N SER A 467 -40.47 3.39 5.01
CA SER A 467 -40.86 4.81 4.95
C SER A 467 -40.84 5.47 6.34
N PRO A 468 -40.64 6.80 6.46
CA PRO A 468 -40.53 7.49 7.75
C PRO A 468 -41.80 7.48 8.63
N ASP A 469 -42.94 7.12 8.05
CA ASP A 469 -44.24 6.95 8.71
C ASP A 469 -44.56 5.49 9.03
N ASP A 470 -43.60 4.57 8.82
CA ASP A 470 -43.68 3.14 9.05
C ASP A 470 -44.87 2.43 8.33
N ASN A 471 -45.44 3.05 7.28
CA ASN A 471 -46.57 2.52 6.50
C ASN A 471 -46.15 1.69 5.27
N TYR A 472 -44.96 1.93 4.72
CA TYR A 472 -44.50 1.36 3.46
C TYR A 472 -43.08 0.79 3.55
N VAL A 473 -42.79 -0.19 2.69
CA VAL A 473 -41.45 -0.73 2.45
C VAL A 473 -41.12 -0.51 0.98
N ALA A 474 -39.90 -0.03 0.68
CA ALA A 474 -39.32 -0.08 -0.65
C ALA A 474 -38.14 -1.06 -0.69
N ALA A 475 -38.02 -1.81 -1.79
CA ALA A 475 -36.83 -2.61 -2.08
C ALA A 475 -36.49 -2.58 -3.57
N GLY A 476 -35.18 -2.50 -3.86
CA GLY A 476 -34.63 -2.63 -5.20
C GLY A 476 -34.52 -4.10 -5.64
N SER A 477 -34.74 -4.35 -6.93
CA SER A 477 -34.82 -5.70 -7.48
C SER A 477 -33.92 -5.95 -8.70
N ALA A 478 -33.66 -7.22 -8.97
CA ALA A 478 -32.76 -7.66 -10.04
C ALA A 478 -33.31 -7.47 -11.46
N ASP A 479 -34.62 -7.25 -11.61
CA ASP A 479 -35.27 -6.92 -12.89
C ASP A 479 -35.19 -5.42 -13.25
N GLY A 480 -34.56 -4.60 -12.40
CA GLY A 480 -34.51 -3.14 -12.55
C GLY A 480 -35.72 -2.41 -11.93
N ALA A 481 -36.67 -3.12 -11.33
CA ALA A 481 -37.78 -2.50 -10.62
C ALA A 481 -37.42 -2.10 -9.18
N VAL A 482 -38.07 -1.06 -8.69
CA VAL A 482 -38.26 -0.82 -7.25
C VAL A 482 -39.70 -1.20 -6.91
N TYR A 483 -39.87 -2.16 -6.00
CA TYR A 483 -41.18 -2.58 -5.50
C TYR A 483 -41.49 -1.80 -4.21
N ILE A 484 -42.74 -1.34 -4.06
CA ILE A 484 -43.22 -0.66 -2.86
C ILE A 484 -44.44 -1.41 -2.31
N TRP A 485 -44.33 -1.91 -1.08
CA TRP A 485 -45.40 -2.60 -0.35
C TRP A 485 -46.03 -1.68 0.70
N SER A 486 -47.30 -1.91 1.03
CA SER A 486 -47.94 -1.37 2.22
C SER A 486 -47.89 -2.38 3.36
N ILE A 487 -47.39 -1.96 4.51
CA ILE A 487 -47.21 -2.82 5.69
C ILE A 487 -48.58 -3.30 6.22
N SER A 488 -49.58 -2.44 6.24
CA SER A 488 -50.94 -2.76 6.74
C SER A 488 -51.75 -3.69 5.82
N LYS A 489 -51.35 -3.83 4.55
CA LYS A 489 -52.00 -4.72 3.57
C LYS A 489 -51.16 -5.95 3.19
N ALA A 490 -49.87 -5.95 3.51
CA ALA A 490 -48.84 -6.88 3.04
C ALA A 490 -48.66 -6.96 1.50
N ASP A 491 -49.39 -6.15 0.72
CA ASP A 491 -49.43 -6.15 -0.74
C ASP A 491 -48.61 -5.02 -1.38
N ILE A 492 -48.27 -5.22 -2.65
CA ILE A 492 -47.58 -4.23 -3.50
C ILE A 492 -48.56 -3.09 -3.83
N VAL A 493 -48.16 -1.84 -3.61
CA VAL A 493 -48.93 -0.64 -3.98
C VAL A 493 -48.42 0.02 -5.25
N SER A 494 -47.10 0.02 -5.48
CA SER A 494 -46.52 0.47 -6.74
C SER A 494 -45.28 -0.34 -7.15
N THR A 495 -44.94 -0.27 -8.43
CA THR A 495 -43.75 -0.93 -9.00
C THR A 495 -43.15 0.03 -10.03
N LEU A 496 -41.96 0.53 -9.73
CA LEU A 496 -41.30 1.63 -10.44
C LEU A 496 -40.22 1.06 -11.36
N ARG A 497 -40.25 1.38 -12.66
CA ARG A 497 -39.46 0.67 -13.69
C ARG A 497 -38.72 1.62 -14.65
N GLU A 498 -37.70 2.29 -14.14
CA GLU A 498 -36.80 3.19 -14.91
C GLU A 498 -35.34 2.69 -14.96
N HIS A 499 -34.93 1.83 -14.02
CA HIS A 499 -33.55 1.34 -14.01
C HIS A 499 -33.38 0.21 -15.03
N THR A 500 -32.36 0.36 -15.88
CA THR A 500 -32.00 -0.62 -16.91
C THR A 500 -31.07 -1.71 -16.40
N SER A 501 -30.69 -1.67 -15.11
CA SER A 501 -29.84 -2.67 -14.45
C SER A 501 -30.34 -2.96 -13.03
N PRO A 502 -29.87 -4.04 -12.38
CA PRO A 502 -30.30 -4.41 -11.04
C PRO A 502 -30.17 -3.25 -10.04
N VAL A 503 -31.27 -2.94 -9.35
CA VAL A 503 -31.27 -1.90 -8.30
C VAL A 503 -30.55 -2.46 -7.07
N LEU A 504 -29.54 -1.74 -6.59
CA LEU A 504 -28.73 -2.15 -5.45
C LEU A 504 -29.28 -1.59 -4.15
N CYS A 505 -29.65 -0.31 -4.10
CA CYS A 505 -30.13 0.30 -2.86
C CYS A 505 -31.29 1.27 -3.11
N CYS A 506 -32.16 1.38 -2.11
CA CYS A 506 -33.15 2.43 -2.00
C CYS A 506 -33.10 3.07 -0.61
N SER A 507 -33.42 4.36 -0.54
CA SER A 507 -33.45 5.14 0.70
C SER A 507 -34.59 6.13 0.63
N TRP A 508 -35.35 6.28 1.71
CA TRP A 508 -36.48 7.21 1.80
C TRP A 508 -36.05 8.47 2.55
N SER A 509 -36.35 9.65 2.02
CA SER A 509 -36.12 10.91 2.72
C SER A 509 -36.87 10.93 4.05
N GLY A 510 -36.21 11.37 5.12
CA GLY A 510 -36.80 11.53 6.46
C GLY A 510 -37.94 12.56 6.57
N LEU A 511 -38.32 13.20 5.46
CA LEU A 511 -39.46 14.11 5.32
C LEU A 511 -40.61 13.48 4.50
N GLY A 512 -40.63 12.14 4.32
CA GLY A 512 -41.65 11.40 3.57
C GLY A 512 -41.53 11.51 2.04
N LYS A 513 -40.84 12.53 1.53
CA LYS A 513 -40.46 12.70 0.11
C LYS A 513 -39.06 13.32 -0.02
N PRO A 514 -38.30 13.05 -1.11
CA PRO A 514 -38.53 12.02 -2.12
C PRO A 514 -38.03 10.63 -1.69
N LEU A 515 -38.35 9.59 -2.46
CA LEU A 515 -37.64 8.30 -2.42
C LEU A 515 -36.44 8.38 -3.39
N ALA A 516 -35.32 7.76 -3.05
CA ALA A 516 -34.18 7.58 -3.94
C ALA A 516 -33.87 6.09 -4.14
N SER A 517 -33.32 5.75 -5.31
CA SER A 517 -32.86 4.39 -5.64
C SER A 517 -31.67 4.44 -6.58
N ALA A 518 -30.71 3.52 -6.42
CA ALA A 518 -29.51 3.47 -7.25
C ALA A 518 -29.22 2.07 -7.80
N ASP A 519 -28.68 2.01 -9.02
CA ASP A 519 -28.46 0.78 -9.76
C ASP A 519 -26.99 0.33 -9.82
N LYS A 520 -26.79 -0.87 -10.37
CA LYS A 520 -25.48 -1.49 -10.55
C LYS A 520 -24.57 -0.74 -11.55
N ASN A 521 -25.10 0.17 -12.35
CA ASN A 521 -24.33 0.98 -13.30
C ASN A 521 -23.89 2.34 -12.70
N GLY A 522 -24.38 2.72 -11.52
CA GLY A 522 -24.06 4.00 -10.88
C GLY A 522 -25.09 5.10 -11.14
N ILE A 523 -26.26 4.75 -11.67
CA ILE A 523 -27.37 5.67 -11.94
C ILE A 523 -28.29 5.75 -10.73
N ILE A 524 -28.65 6.97 -10.34
CA ILE A 524 -29.58 7.27 -9.25
C ILE A 524 -30.87 7.83 -9.86
N CYS A 525 -32.02 7.28 -9.48
CA CYS A 525 -33.33 7.84 -9.78
C CYS A 525 -33.99 8.34 -8.49
N THR A 526 -34.51 9.57 -8.54
CA THR A 526 -35.32 10.17 -7.45
C THR A 526 -36.80 10.18 -7.84
N TRP A 527 -37.67 9.86 -6.88
CA TRP A 527 -39.10 9.61 -7.09
C TRP A 527 -39.95 10.46 -6.15
N SER A 528 -41.10 10.94 -6.62
CA SER A 528 -41.99 11.90 -5.93
C SER A 528 -43.45 11.48 -5.84
#